data_AF-A0A3D3E207-F1
#
_entry.id   AF-A0A3D3E207-F1
#
_cell.length_a   1.000
_cell.length_b   1.000
_cell.length_c   1.000
_cell.angle_alpha   90.00
_cell.angle_beta   90.00
_cell.angle_gamma   90.00
#
_symmetry.space_group_name_H-M   'P 1'
#
loop_
_entity.id
_entity.type
_entity.pdbx_description
1 polymer ?
#
loop_
_entity_poly.entity_id
_entity_poly.type
_entity_poly.pdbx_seq_one_letter_code
_entity_poly.pdbx_strand_id
1 'polypeptide(L)'
;MDVSNSRPKQLIEDAMKALGISIDMNTEISIIKEIFIEMKIDDFETSYIPMKNFINSALLKPQNLAPLFSQIQWGLEYKNPAVVDFIEVALEKNWLHPSPCIIKTVHVIYILEALTVAMCNNNDFFVEYVEHIRLKEKELGIDGNHVLTSFINTFPASLNFFGTAKAVSLDMAMVYFRVKRELGELPVNNENIDQLYRMKKISFLEHKLLLPICNKKHQCVCNDWLRINIYEAGITEFKHGFGDNALAAHVLSEDILKKCHRESFELTSVFPLGERSESYTSLSGEGAYFPVVALDEEWVSLYRTWNMAFILGELNNLHYLFPKLLIPSVLCCKDENFLGVRIVSLWLSINSALMLNFNQSEKVMGPKDRADMAFAWGEINKKYAEKLYSSSVSSDSDVLSESFKSRFSHPYRNLFSQIFRFISR
;
A
#
# COMPACT_ATOMS: atom_id res chain seq x y z
N MET A 1 7.66 1.11 39.53
CA MET A 1 8.82 1.08 38.62
C MET A 1 8.35 1.75 37.35
N ASP A 2 8.86 2.95 37.05
CA ASP A 2 8.47 3.73 35.88
C ASP A 2 8.79 2.97 34.60
N VAL A 3 7.75 2.62 33.85
CA VAL A 3 7.83 2.03 32.51
C VAL A 3 7.58 3.17 31.52
N SER A 4 8.56 4.03 31.26
CA SER A 4 8.32 5.18 30.37
C SER A 4 9.51 5.68 29.55
N ASN A 5 10.46 4.84 29.15
CA ASN A 5 11.43 5.21 28.08
C ASN A 5 12.06 3.96 27.44
N SER A 6 11.40 3.39 26.42
CA SER A 6 12.05 2.44 25.51
C SER A 6 12.90 3.23 24.49
N ARG A 7 14.11 2.75 24.15
CA ARG A 7 14.97 3.39 23.13
C ARG A 7 14.22 3.63 21.80
N PRO A 8 13.40 2.69 21.29
CA PRO A 8 12.58 2.93 20.09
C PRO A 8 11.66 4.13 20.22
N LYS A 9 10.97 4.28 21.36
CA LYS A 9 10.07 5.40 21.61
C LYS A 9 10.80 6.74 21.53
N GLN A 10 11.95 6.86 22.19
CA GLN A 10 12.78 8.07 22.18
C GLN A 10 13.24 8.42 20.76
N LEU A 11 13.72 7.43 19.99
CA LEU A 11 14.14 7.63 18.60
C LEU A 11 13.01 8.16 17.72
N ILE A 12 11.80 7.62 17.89
CA ILE A 12 10.62 8.08 17.14
C ILE A 12 10.27 9.53 17.50
N GLU A 13 10.30 9.89 18.78
CA GLU A 13 10.01 11.25 19.24
C GLU A 13 11.08 12.25 18.74
N ASP A 14 12.35 11.89 18.77
CA ASP A 14 13.44 12.70 18.25
C ASP A 14 13.33 12.89 16.72
N ALA A 15 12.92 11.84 15.99
CA ALA A 15 12.66 11.91 14.55
C ALA A 15 11.48 12.82 14.22
N MET A 16 10.36 12.70 14.94
CA MET A 16 9.22 13.60 14.79
C MET A 16 9.64 15.06 15.00
N LYS A 17 10.42 15.33 16.05
CA LYS A 17 10.95 16.66 16.33
C LYS A 17 11.89 17.17 15.24
N ALA A 18 12.81 16.34 14.74
CA ALA A 18 13.72 16.68 13.65
C ALA A 18 12.97 17.00 12.34
N LEU A 19 11.82 16.35 12.13
CA LEU A 19 10.91 16.59 11.00
C LEU A 19 9.97 17.79 11.22
N GLY A 20 10.01 18.44 12.38
CA GLY A 20 9.12 19.56 12.73
C GLY A 20 7.68 19.14 13.05
N ILE A 21 7.47 17.88 13.43
CA ILE A 21 6.17 17.34 13.81
C ILE A 21 6.01 17.42 15.33
N SER A 22 4.91 18.02 15.77
CA SER A 22 4.51 18.05 17.19
C SER A 22 3.34 17.12 17.43
N ILE A 23 3.34 16.40 18.55
CA ILE A 23 2.22 15.52 18.96
C ILE A 23 0.91 16.29 19.11
N ASP A 24 0.98 17.56 19.52
CA ASP A 24 -0.18 18.43 19.75
C ASP A 24 -0.64 19.19 18.48
N MET A 25 -0.11 18.83 17.30
CA MET A 25 -0.46 19.47 16.04
C MET A 25 -1.94 19.21 15.70
N ASN A 26 -2.58 20.21 15.10
CA ASN A 26 -3.91 20.06 14.50
C ASN A 26 -3.81 20.12 12.97
N THR A 27 -4.83 19.60 12.28
CA THR A 27 -4.94 19.82 10.84
C THR A 27 -5.13 21.29 10.49
N GLU A 28 -4.58 21.70 9.36
CA GLU A 28 -4.73 23.01 8.75
C GLU A 28 -5.76 22.93 7.62
N ILE A 29 -6.84 23.70 7.73
CA ILE A 29 -7.96 23.67 6.78
C ILE A 29 -7.52 23.99 5.34
N SER A 30 -6.57 24.92 5.17
CA SER A 30 -6.00 25.28 3.87
C SER A 30 -5.33 24.08 3.21
N ILE A 31 -4.49 23.35 3.95
CA ILE A 31 -3.79 22.17 3.46
C ILE A 31 -4.78 21.04 3.17
N ILE A 32 -5.79 20.83 4.02
CA ILE A 32 -6.84 19.83 3.76
C ILE A 32 -7.57 20.14 2.46
N LYS A 33 -7.99 21.39 2.23
CA LYS A 33 -8.66 21.80 0.99
C LYS A 33 -7.79 21.57 -0.24
N GLU A 34 -6.51 21.93 -0.15
CA GLU A 34 -5.54 21.69 -1.21
C GLU A 34 -5.43 20.19 -1.53
N ILE A 35 -5.30 19.33 -0.51
CA ILE A 35 -5.22 17.89 -0.69
C ILE A 35 -6.48 17.33 -1.36
N PHE A 36 -7.67 17.78 -0.95
CA PHE A 36 -8.93 17.33 -1.56
C PHE A 36 -9.00 17.66 -3.06
N ILE A 37 -8.59 18.87 -3.45
CA ILE A 37 -8.53 19.29 -4.86
C ILE A 37 -7.49 18.45 -5.63
N GLU A 38 -6.31 18.24 -5.05
CA GLU A 38 -5.24 17.46 -5.70
C GLU A 38 -5.60 15.99 -5.88
N MET A 39 -6.32 15.41 -4.91
CA MET A 39 -6.86 14.05 -4.98
C MET A 39 -8.12 13.95 -5.85
N LYS A 40 -8.65 15.08 -6.35
CA LYS A 40 -9.92 15.17 -7.10
C LYS A 40 -11.12 14.62 -6.33
N ILE A 41 -11.19 14.89 -5.02
CA ILE A 41 -12.31 14.50 -4.14
C ILE A 41 -13.00 15.72 -3.52
N ASP A 42 -12.71 16.92 -4.03
CA ASP A 42 -13.32 18.18 -3.59
C ASP A 42 -14.82 18.28 -3.95
N ASP A 43 -15.25 17.55 -4.97
CA ASP A 43 -16.65 17.43 -5.40
C ASP A 43 -17.25 16.03 -5.17
N PHE A 44 -16.57 15.18 -4.38
CA PHE A 44 -17.04 13.84 -4.11
C PHE A 44 -18.27 13.86 -3.17
N GLU A 45 -19.36 13.26 -3.63
CA GLU A 45 -20.57 13.05 -2.84
C GLU A 45 -20.73 11.58 -2.49
N THR A 46 -21.11 11.30 -1.24
CA THR A 46 -21.32 9.95 -0.73
C THR A 46 -22.64 9.86 0.05
N SER A 47 -23.34 8.74 -0.09
CA SER A 47 -24.50 8.42 0.75
C SER A 47 -24.08 7.93 2.15
N TYR A 48 -22.82 7.54 2.32
CA TYR A 48 -22.27 7.05 3.58
C TYR A 48 -22.08 8.20 4.59
N ILE A 49 -23.09 8.36 5.46
CA ILE A 49 -23.21 9.45 6.44
C ILE A 49 -21.93 9.67 7.27
N PRO A 50 -21.26 8.62 7.81
CA PRO A 50 -20.03 8.82 8.56
C PRO A 50 -18.92 9.54 7.77
N MET A 51 -18.70 9.14 6.51
CA MET A 51 -17.69 9.82 5.69
C MET A 51 -18.13 11.22 5.31
N LYS A 52 -19.41 11.43 4.99
CA LYS A 52 -19.95 12.77 4.74
C LYS A 52 -19.69 13.71 5.93
N ASN A 53 -19.92 13.23 7.15
CA ASN A 53 -19.65 13.99 8.37
C ASN A 53 -18.15 14.25 8.58
N PHE A 54 -17.30 13.24 8.31
CA PHE A 54 -15.85 13.40 8.37
C PHE A 54 -15.34 14.48 7.41
N ILE A 55 -15.74 14.42 6.13
CA ILE A 55 -15.36 15.40 5.10
C ILE A 55 -15.78 16.81 5.52
N ASN A 56 -17.05 16.98 5.93
CA ASN A 56 -17.56 18.26 6.39
C ASN A 56 -16.77 18.80 7.60
N SER A 57 -16.48 17.95 8.58
CA SER A 57 -15.71 18.34 9.77
C SER A 57 -14.28 18.75 9.41
N ALA A 58 -13.60 17.97 8.56
CA ALA A 58 -12.22 18.22 8.15
C ALA A 58 -12.07 19.54 7.36
N LEU A 59 -13.09 19.93 6.59
CA LEU A 59 -13.08 21.17 5.80
C LEU A 59 -13.51 22.42 6.59
N LEU A 60 -14.15 22.26 7.75
CA LEU A 60 -14.72 23.37 8.53
C LEU A 60 -13.91 23.74 9.77
N LYS A 61 -13.23 22.78 10.42
CA LYS A 61 -12.47 23.05 11.65
C LYS A 61 -11.18 22.23 11.74
N PRO A 62 -10.12 22.76 12.38
CA PRO A 62 -8.92 21.98 12.69
C PRO A 62 -9.26 20.72 13.51
N GLN A 63 -8.57 19.62 13.22
CA GLN A 63 -8.74 18.33 13.88
C GLN A 63 -7.49 17.97 14.66
N ASN A 64 -7.65 17.46 15.88
CA ASN A 64 -6.53 17.03 16.71
C ASN A 64 -5.85 15.78 16.11
N LEU A 65 -4.55 15.86 15.86
CA LEU A 65 -3.75 14.75 15.30
C LEU A 65 -3.07 13.88 16.35
N ALA A 66 -3.11 14.24 17.63
CA ALA A 66 -2.49 13.46 18.70
C ALA A 66 -2.91 11.98 18.68
N PRO A 67 -4.20 11.60 18.50
CA PRO A 67 -4.59 10.20 18.45
C PRO A 67 -3.98 9.45 17.26
N LEU A 68 -3.86 10.09 16.10
CA LEU A 68 -3.23 9.52 14.91
C LEU A 68 -1.75 9.25 15.18
N PHE A 69 -1.03 10.23 15.74
CA PHE A 69 0.39 10.08 16.04
C PHE A 69 0.67 9.03 17.11
N SER A 70 -0.14 8.94 18.16
CA SER A 70 0.01 7.89 19.18
C SER A 70 -0.09 6.50 18.57
N GLN A 71 -1.01 6.29 17.61
CA GLN A 71 -1.12 5.01 16.90
C GLN A 71 0.08 4.74 15.98
N ILE A 72 0.56 5.76 15.26
CA ILE A 72 1.76 5.63 14.42
C ILE A 72 2.97 5.28 15.27
N GLN A 73 3.17 5.97 16.38
CA GLN A 73 4.27 5.71 17.32
C GLN A 73 4.20 4.29 17.86
N TRP A 74 3.02 3.82 18.29
CA TRP A 74 2.82 2.44 18.73
C TRP A 74 3.16 1.43 17.63
N GLY A 75 2.66 1.64 16.41
CA GLY A 75 2.94 0.74 15.29
C GLY A 75 4.42 0.68 14.91
N LEU A 76 5.12 1.82 14.94
CA LEU A 76 6.56 1.88 14.69
C LEU A 76 7.34 1.16 15.81
N GLU A 77 7.02 1.45 17.06
CA GLU A 77 7.70 0.89 18.24
C GLU A 77 7.59 -0.64 18.31
N TYR A 78 6.39 -1.19 18.10
CA TYR A 78 6.12 -2.60 18.38
C TYR A 78 6.11 -3.50 17.14
N LYS A 79 5.79 -2.98 15.95
CA LYS A 79 5.61 -3.82 14.74
C LYS A 79 6.65 -3.61 13.65
N ASN A 80 7.52 -2.58 13.73
CA ASN A 80 8.38 -2.20 12.61
C ASN A 80 9.83 -1.88 13.04
N PRO A 81 10.56 -2.84 13.64
CA PRO A 81 11.91 -2.61 14.18
C PRO A 81 12.92 -2.11 13.13
N ALA A 82 12.84 -2.57 11.88
CA ALA A 82 13.70 -2.10 10.80
C ALA A 82 13.52 -0.61 10.46
N VAL A 83 12.31 -0.07 10.67
CA VAL A 83 12.06 1.36 10.49
C VAL A 83 12.71 2.16 11.63
N VAL A 84 12.69 1.63 12.85
CA VAL A 84 13.37 2.23 14.01
C VAL A 84 14.90 2.23 13.81
N ASP A 85 15.47 1.13 13.31
CA ASP A 85 16.88 1.06 12.95
C ASP A 85 17.24 2.13 11.90
N PHE A 86 16.37 2.37 10.90
CA PHE A 86 16.60 3.42 9.91
C PHE A 86 16.48 4.82 10.52
N ILE A 87 15.51 5.04 11.41
CA ILE A 87 15.34 6.31 12.12
C ILE A 87 16.61 6.68 12.88
N GLU A 88 17.24 5.71 13.56
CA GLU A 88 18.49 5.91 14.27
C GLU A 88 19.60 6.40 13.33
N VAL A 89 19.82 5.72 12.21
CA VAL A 89 20.80 6.14 11.20
C VAL A 89 20.47 7.52 10.64
N ALA A 90 19.19 7.80 10.36
CA ALA A 90 18.77 9.08 9.80
C ALA A 90 18.99 10.26 10.76
N LEU A 91 18.83 10.03 12.07
CA LEU A 91 19.15 10.99 13.11
C LEU A 91 20.67 11.21 13.22
N GLU A 92 21.46 10.14 13.28
CA GLU A 92 22.94 10.23 13.33
C GLU A 92 23.53 10.99 12.14
N LYS A 93 22.93 10.80 10.95
CA LYS A 93 23.35 11.46 9.71
C LYS A 93 22.74 12.84 9.50
N ASN A 94 21.85 13.30 10.38
CA ASN A 94 21.10 14.56 10.26
C ASN A 94 20.32 14.68 8.94
N TRP A 95 19.76 13.58 8.44
CA TRP A 95 18.96 13.58 7.19
C TRP A 95 17.55 14.15 7.39
N LEU A 96 17.04 14.09 8.62
CA LEU A 96 15.69 14.53 8.93
C LEU A 96 15.66 16.04 9.16
N HIS A 97 14.82 16.74 8.40
CA HIS A 97 14.63 18.17 8.52
C HIS A 97 13.17 18.56 8.22
N PRO A 98 12.68 19.67 8.79
CA PRO A 98 11.33 20.14 8.51
C PRO A 98 11.21 20.58 7.05
N SER A 99 10.07 20.28 6.43
CA SER A 99 9.70 20.86 5.14
C SER A 99 8.18 20.97 4.99
N PRO A 100 7.68 21.87 4.13
CA PRO A 100 6.25 21.96 3.83
C PRO A 100 5.67 20.63 3.34
N CYS A 101 6.44 19.82 2.59
CA CYS A 101 6.02 18.51 2.13
C CYS A 101 5.84 17.52 3.28
N ILE A 102 6.64 17.58 4.35
CA ILE A 102 6.45 16.75 5.54
C ILE A 102 5.17 17.13 6.27
N ILE A 103 4.91 18.43 6.44
CA ILE A 103 3.64 18.90 7.04
C ILE A 103 2.44 18.45 6.19
N LYS A 104 2.51 18.59 4.86
CA LYS A 104 1.46 18.09 3.96
C LYS A 104 1.29 16.57 4.06
N THR A 105 2.38 15.81 4.18
CA THR A 105 2.36 14.34 4.36
C THR A 105 1.54 13.94 5.58
N VAL A 106 1.69 14.64 6.71
CA VAL A 106 0.89 14.41 7.92
C VAL A 106 -0.62 14.54 7.65
N HIS A 107 -1.02 15.56 6.90
CA HIS A 107 -2.42 15.79 6.52
C HIS A 107 -2.93 14.74 5.53
N VAL A 108 -2.08 14.29 4.60
CA VAL A 108 -2.40 13.18 3.69
C VAL A 108 -2.61 11.90 4.48
N ILE A 109 -1.78 11.59 5.48
CA ILE A 109 -1.98 10.42 6.37
C ILE A 109 -3.35 10.49 7.04
N TYR A 110 -3.75 11.64 7.58
CA TYR A 110 -5.05 11.84 8.23
C TYR A 110 -6.23 11.53 7.28
N ILE A 111 -6.21 12.06 6.07
CA ILE A 111 -7.26 11.84 5.06
C ILE A 111 -7.25 10.40 4.57
N LEU A 112 -6.06 9.87 4.27
CA LEU A 112 -5.88 8.53 3.71
C LEU A 112 -6.30 7.43 4.69
N GLU A 113 -6.05 7.60 5.99
CA GLU A 113 -6.53 6.67 7.02
C GLU A 113 -8.07 6.61 7.00
N ALA A 114 -8.74 7.77 7.01
CA ALA A 114 -10.20 7.81 7.02
C ALA A 114 -10.81 7.15 5.78
N LEU A 115 -10.30 7.48 4.59
CA LEU A 115 -10.74 6.88 3.34
C LEU A 115 -10.49 5.36 3.33
N THR A 116 -9.30 4.92 3.77
CA THR A 116 -8.96 3.50 3.82
C THR A 116 -9.88 2.72 4.75
N VAL A 117 -10.10 3.22 5.97
CA VAL A 117 -10.99 2.58 6.95
C VAL A 117 -12.42 2.50 6.41
N ALA A 118 -12.96 3.57 5.83
CA ALA A 118 -14.31 3.56 5.28
C ALA A 118 -14.44 2.59 4.09
N MET A 119 -13.47 2.57 3.16
CA MET A 119 -13.48 1.63 2.03
C MET A 119 -13.36 0.16 2.49
N CYS A 120 -12.64 -0.10 3.58
CA CYS A 120 -12.53 -1.45 4.11
C CYS A 120 -13.83 -1.91 4.79
N ASN A 121 -14.57 -0.99 5.42
CA ASN A 121 -15.69 -1.30 6.32
C ASN A 121 -17.09 -1.07 5.74
N ASN A 122 -17.21 -0.47 4.55
CA ASN A 122 -18.52 -0.20 3.96
C ASN A 122 -18.51 -0.42 2.43
N ASN A 123 -19.42 -1.27 1.96
CA ASN A 123 -19.50 -1.62 0.54
C ASN A 123 -19.98 -0.46 -0.34
N ASP A 124 -21.00 0.26 0.10
CA ASP A 124 -21.59 1.35 -0.69
C ASP A 124 -20.54 2.46 -0.88
N PHE A 125 -19.86 2.85 0.19
CA PHE A 125 -18.75 3.79 0.14
C PHE A 125 -17.61 3.32 -0.76
N PHE A 126 -17.24 2.04 -0.69
CA PHE A 126 -16.23 1.46 -1.57
C PHE A 126 -16.61 1.63 -3.04
N VAL A 127 -17.87 1.33 -3.40
CA VAL A 127 -18.37 1.46 -4.77
C VAL A 127 -18.41 2.92 -5.20
N GLU A 128 -19.03 3.80 -4.40
CA GLU A 128 -19.15 5.23 -4.68
C GLU A 128 -17.77 5.88 -4.92
N TYR A 129 -16.78 5.59 -4.05
CA TYR A 129 -15.44 6.16 -4.19
C TYR A 129 -14.73 5.64 -5.46
N VAL A 130 -14.81 4.34 -5.73
CA VAL A 130 -14.19 3.76 -6.94
C VAL A 130 -14.83 4.33 -8.21
N GLU A 131 -16.15 4.49 -8.24
CA GLU A 131 -16.86 5.10 -9.37
C GLU A 131 -16.48 6.57 -9.55
N HIS A 132 -16.38 7.33 -8.46
CA HIS A 132 -15.93 8.72 -8.49
C HIS A 132 -14.55 8.86 -9.13
N ILE A 133 -13.56 8.08 -8.67
CA ILE A 133 -12.21 8.13 -9.24
C ILE A 133 -12.21 7.75 -10.73
N ARG A 134 -12.97 6.72 -11.13
CA ARG A 134 -13.09 6.34 -12.56
C ARG A 134 -13.68 7.46 -13.42
N LEU A 135 -14.63 8.24 -12.88
CA LEU A 135 -15.15 9.43 -13.56
C LEU A 135 -14.07 10.50 -13.69
N LYS A 136 -13.28 10.76 -12.65
CA LYS A 136 -12.16 11.71 -12.69
C LYS A 136 -11.05 11.30 -13.64
N GLU A 137 -10.72 10.02 -13.70
CA GLU A 137 -9.80 9.47 -14.70
C GLU A 137 -10.33 9.76 -16.12
N LYS A 138 -11.61 9.51 -16.37
CA LYS A 138 -12.24 9.77 -17.67
C LYS A 138 -12.24 11.26 -18.03
N GLU A 139 -12.50 12.15 -17.08
CA GLU A 139 -12.42 13.61 -17.27
C GLU A 139 -11.00 14.05 -17.69
N LEU A 140 -9.97 13.35 -17.22
CA LEU A 140 -8.57 13.56 -17.60
C LEU A 140 -8.16 12.84 -18.90
N GLY A 141 -9.11 12.20 -19.60
CA GLY A 141 -8.85 11.47 -20.84
C GLY A 141 -8.25 10.08 -20.64
N ILE A 142 -8.29 9.55 -19.40
CA ILE A 142 -7.88 8.19 -19.07
C ILE A 142 -9.11 7.29 -19.21
N ASP A 143 -9.20 6.56 -20.32
CA ASP A 143 -10.34 5.67 -20.55
C ASP A 143 -10.21 4.37 -19.74
N GLY A 144 -10.99 4.26 -18.66
CA GLY A 144 -11.09 3.08 -17.80
C GLY A 144 -11.58 1.80 -18.48
N ASN A 145 -12.15 1.87 -19.70
CA ASN A 145 -12.48 0.68 -20.50
C ASN A 145 -11.30 0.15 -21.33
N HIS A 146 -10.20 0.90 -21.36
CA HIS A 146 -9.00 0.64 -22.14
C HIS A 146 -7.74 0.62 -21.28
N VAL A 147 -7.79 0.38 -19.97
CA VAL A 147 -6.56 0.24 -19.15
C VAL A 147 -5.61 -0.80 -19.74
N LEU A 148 -6.14 -1.91 -20.28
CA LEU A 148 -5.36 -2.93 -21.00
C LEU A 148 -4.87 -2.49 -22.41
N THR A 149 -5.49 -1.49 -23.04
CA THR A 149 -5.12 -0.98 -24.38
C THR A 149 -4.18 0.22 -24.27
N SER A 150 -4.41 1.12 -23.30
CA SER A 150 -3.42 2.05 -22.77
C SER A 150 -2.18 1.31 -22.29
N PHE A 151 -2.31 0.14 -21.64
CA PHE A 151 -1.23 -0.78 -21.25
C PHE A 151 -0.38 -1.28 -22.44
N ILE A 152 -0.97 -1.70 -23.56
CA ILE A 152 -0.20 -2.11 -24.76
C ILE A 152 0.47 -0.91 -25.43
N ASN A 153 -0.19 0.25 -25.43
CA ASN A 153 0.29 1.44 -26.14
C ASN A 153 1.30 2.29 -25.34
N THR A 154 1.30 2.20 -24.00
CA THR A 154 2.26 2.92 -23.12
C THR A 154 3.49 2.09 -22.76
N PHE A 155 3.46 0.77 -22.96
CA PHE A 155 4.60 -0.12 -22.73
C PHE A 155 5.83 0.21 -23.61
N PRO A 156 5.71 0.53 -24.92
CA PRO A 156 6.84 0.94 -25.75
C PRO A 156 7.28 2.39 -25.48
N ALA A 157 6.38 3.25 -24.99
CA ALA A 157 6.60 4.69 -24.86
C ALA A 157 7.17 5.11 -23.50
N SER A 158 6.92 4.34 -22.42
CA SER A 158 7.34 4.73 -21.07
C SER A 158 8.66 4.10 -20.63
N LEU A 159 9.05 2.94 -21.18
CA LEU A 159 10.17 2.11 -20.69
C LEU A 159 10.16 1.86 -19.15
N ASN A 160 9.04 2.13 -18.49
CA ASN A 160 8.92 2.20 -17.04
C ASN A 160 7.96 1.11 -16.57
N PHE A 161 8.44 -0.13 -16.63
CA PHE A 161 7.71 -1.36 -16.27
C PHE A 161 6.95 -1.23 -14.94
N PHE A 162 7.61 -0.64 -13.93
CA PHE A 162 7.13 -0.55 -12.55
C PHE A 162 5.76 0.15 -12.37
N GLY A 163 5.45 1.18 -13.16
CA GLY A 163 4.13 1.84 -13.07
C GLY A 163 3.00 0.96 -13.61
N THR A 164 3.34 0.10 -14.56
CA THR A 164 2.40 -0.57 -15.47
C THR A 164 1.87 -1.89 -14.92
N ALA A 165 2.71 -2.79 -14.38
CA ALA A 165 2.19 -4.05 -13.80
C ALA A 165 1.52 -3.83 -12.44
N LYS A 166 1.96 -2.79 -11.71
CA LYS A 166 1.37 -2.37 -10.43
C LYS A 166 -0.03 -1.81 -10.57
N ALA A 167 -0.30 -0.98 -11.57
CA ALA A 167 -1.65 -0.48 -11.84
C ALA A 167 -2.61 -1.63 -12.21
N VAL A 168 -2.19 -2.50 -13.13
CA VAL A 168 -3.02 -3.63 -13.61
C VAL A 168 -3.36 -4.62 -12.49
N SER A 169 -2.38 -5.02 -11.67
CA SER A 169 -2.62 -5.95 -10.56
C SER A 169 -3.50 -5.36 -9.46
N LEU A 170 -3.44 -4.05 -9.23
CA LEU A 170 -4.29 -3.37 -8.25
C LEU A 170 -5.72 -3.23 -8.72
N ASP A 171 -5.95 -2.85 -9.98
CA ASP A 171 -7.31 -2.75 -10.50
C ASP A 171 -7.99 -4.12 -10.55
N MET A 172 -7.25 -5.19 -10.89
CA MET A 172 -7.75 -6.55 -10.78
C MET A 172 -8.14 -6.90 -9.34
N ALA A 173 -7.32 -6.53 -8.35
CA ALA A 173 -7.63 -6.76 -6.95
C ALA A 173 -8.85 -5.95 -6.47
N MET A 174 -8.99 -4.69 -6.89
CA MET A 174 -10.13 -3.85 -6.54
C MET A 174 -11.43 -4.37 -7.18
N VAL A 175 -11.39 -4.85 -8.43
CA VAL A 175 -12.53 -5.54 -9.07
C VAL A 175 -12.88 -6.81 -8.31
N TYR A 176 -11.89 -7.62 -7.95
CA TYR A 176 -12.10 -8.84 -7.17
C TYR A 176 -12.75 -8.55 -5.81
N PHE A 177 -12.28 -7.54 -5.08
CA PHE A 177 -12.86 -7.15 -3.80
C PHE A 177 -14.30 -6.65 -3.97
N ARG A 178 -14.58 -5.82 -4.98
CA ARG A 178 -15.94 -5.33 -5.26
C ARG A 178 -16.88 -6.49 -5.54
N VAL A 179 -16.48 -7.41 -6.43
CA VAL A 179 -17.30 -8.56 -6.81
C VAL A 179 -17.50 -9.51 -5.64
N LYS A 180 -16.49 -9.73 -4.80
CA LYS A 180 -16.66 -10.59 -3.62
C LYS A 180 -17.62 -9.97 -2.60
N ARG A 181 -17.60 -8.64 -2.41
CA ARG A 181 -18.60 -7.97 -1.57
C ARG A 181 -20.02 -8.11 -2.13
N GLU A 182 -20.19 -7.97 -3.44
CA GLU A 182 -21.48 -8.17 -4.12
C GLU A 182 -22.01 -9.60 -3.99
N LEU A 183 -21.12 -10.60 -4.02
CA LEU A 183 -21.47 -12.01 -3.88
C LEU A 183 -21.77 -12.42 -2.44
N GLY A 184 -21.29 -11.67 -1.45
CA GLY A 184 -21.43 -12.01 -0.04
C GLY A 184 -20.82 -13.37 0.28
N GLU A 185 -21.61 -14.30 0.82
CA GLU A 185 -21.18 -15.67 1.15
C GLU A 185 -20.88 -16.52 -0.09
N LEU A 186 -21.40 -16.15 -1.27
CA LEU A 186 -21.25 -16.97 -2.47
C LEU A 186 -19.78 -17.03 -2.94
N PRO A 187 -19.30 -18.19 -3.40
CA PRO A 187 -17.93 -18.33 -3.88
C PRO A 187 -17.71 -17.59 -5.21
N VAL A 188 -16.48 -17.13 -5.46
CA VAL A 188 -16.08 -16.60 -6.77
C VAL A 188 -15.81 -17.79 -7.71
N ASN A 189 -16.80 -18.15 -8.52
CA ASN A 189 -16.73 -19.24 -9.49
C ASN A 189 -17.39 -18.84 -10.82
N ASN A 190 -17.20 -19.65 -11.86
CA ASN A 190 -17.73 -19.34 -13.20
C ASN A 190 -19.24 -19.11 -13.21
N GLU A 191 -20.01 -19.89 -12.44
CA GLU A 191 -21.47 -19.77 -12.39
C GLU A 191 -21.92 -18.41 -11.84
N ASN A 192 -21.38 -18.02 -10.69
CA ASN A 192 -21.72 -16.77 -10.02
C ASN A 192 -21.23 -15.55 -10.81
N ILE A 193 -20.03 -15.63 -11.38
CA ILE A 193 -19.48 -14.56 -12.23
C ILE A 193 -20.26 -14.40 -13.53
N ASP A 194 -20.67 -15.49 -14.18
CA ASP A 194 -21.53 -15.44 -15.37
C ASP A 194 -22.91 -14.85 -15.05
N GLN A 195 -23.47 -15.13 -13.87
CA GLN A 195 -24.72 -14.55 -13.43
C GLN A 195 -24.60 -13.02 -13.26
N LEU A 196 -23.56 -12.55 -12.56
CA LEU A 196 -23.30 -11.11 -12.41
C LEU A 196 -23.14 -10.42 -13.77
N TYR A 197 -22.46 -11.06 -14.71
CA TYR A 197 -22.31 -10.53 -16.07
C TYR A 197 -23.65 -10.45 -16.82
N ARG A 198 -24.49 -11.49 -16.76
CA ARG A 198 -25.84 -11.48 -17.36
C ARG A 198 -26.74 -10.42 -16.75
N MET A 199 -26.60 -10.16 -15.45
CA MET A 199 -27.30 -9.10 -14.72
C MET A 199 -26.71 -7.70 -14.98
N LYS A 200 -25.66 -7.59 -15.80
CA LYS A 200 -24.93 -6.34 -16.09
C LYS A 200 -24.34 -5.66 -14.84
N LYS A 201 -24.07 -6.43 -13.78
CA LYS A 201 -23.42 -5.96 -12.56
C LYS A 201 -21.89 -5.87 -12.69
N ILE A 202 -21.32 -6.54 -13.69
CA ILE A 202 -19.90 -6.44 -14.06
C ILE A 202 -19.77 -6.26 -15.57
N SER A 203 -18.71 -5.58 -16.01
CA SER A 203 -18.43 -5.38 -17.43
C SER A 203 -17.85 -6.65 -18.09
N PHE A 204 -17.80 -6.68 -19.43
CA PHE A 204 -17.13 -7.77 -20.16
C PHE A 204 -15.64 -7.88 -19.78
N LEU A 205 -14.96 -6.76 -19.60
CA LEU A 205 -13.55 -6.75 -19.21
C LEU A 205 -13.36 -7.30 -17.79
N GLU A 206 -14.19 -6.85 -16.85
CA GLU A 206 -14.15 -7.34 -15.45
C GLU A 206 -14.46 -8.84 -15.40
N HIS A 207 -15.44 -9.31 -16.17
CA HIS A 207 -15.72 -10.73 -16.34
C HIS A 207 -14.47 -11.50 -16.80
N LYS A 208 -13.78 -11.02 -17.84
CA LYS A 208 -12.54 -11.63 -18.36
C LYS A 208 -11.40 -11.64 -17.34
N LEU A 209 -11.23 -10.56 -16.57
CA LEU A 209 -10.18 -10.45 -15.55
C LEU A 209 -10.39 -11.43 -14.38
N LEU A 210 -11.64 -11.81 -14.11
CA LEU A 210 -11.99 -12.72 -13.01
C LEU A 210 -11.92 -14.20 -13.40
N LEU A 211 -11.95 -14.54 -14.69
CA LEU A 211 -11.90 -15.95 -15.15
C LEU A 211 -10.71 -16.75 -14.60
N PRO A 212 -9.47 -16.21 -14.53
CA PRO A 212 -8.34 -16.94 -13.93
C PRO A 212 -8.58 -17.28 -12.45
N ILE A 213 -9.29 -16.42 -11.72
CA ILE A 213 -9.58 -16.55 -10.28
C ILE A 213 -10.59 -17.67 -10.04
N CYS A 214 -11.55 -17.85 -10.94
CA CYS A 214 -12.59 -18.89 -10.84
C CYS A 214 -12.04 -20.33 -10.92
N ASN A 215 -10.77 -20.50 -11.32
CA ASN A 215 -10.15 -21.81 -11.44
C ASN A 215 -9.72 -22.35 -10.07
N LYS A 216 -10.35 -23.47 -9.64
CA LYS A 216 -10.14 -24.16 -8.35
C LYS A 216 -8.69 -24.53 -8.02
N LYS A 217 -7.75 -24.46 -8.97
CA LYS A 217 -6.32 -24.68 -8.73
C LYS A 217 -5.61 -23.48 -8.09
N HIS A 218 -6.22 -22.28 -8.09
CA HIS A 218 -5.65 -21.10 -7.45
C HIS A 218 -5.95 -21.11 -5.96
N GLN A 219 -4.92 -21.26 -5.13
CA GLN A 219 -5.06 -21.31 -3.67
C GLN A 219 -4.99 -19.92 -3.01
N CYS A 220 -4.33 -18.94 -3.66
CA CYS A 220 -4.29 -17.54 -3.20
C CYS A 220 -3.87 -16.59 -4.35
N VAL A 221 -4.84 -15.94 -5.00
CA VAL A 221 -4.58 -15.05 -6.16
C VAL A 221 -3.89 -13.74 -5.72
N CYS A 222 -4.28 -13.19 -4.56
CA CYS A 222 -3.68 -11.97 -4.03
C CYS A 222 -2.17 -12.14 -3.72
N ASN A 223 -1.73 -13.32 -3.29
CA ASN A 223 -0.31 -13.60 -3.06
C ASN A 223 0.48 -13.64 -4.38
N ASP A 224 -0.06 -14.25 -5.43
CA ASP A 224 0.59 -14.29 -6.74
C ASP A 224 0.76 -12.87 -7.32
N TRP A 225 -0.26 -12.02 -7.21
CA TRP A 225 -0.16 -10.62 -7.63
C TRP A 225 0.82 -9.81 -6.79
N LEU A 226 0.79 -9.97 -5.47
CA LEU A 226 1.71 -9.29 -4.57
C LEU A 226 3.16 -9.67 -4.87
N ARG A 227 3.40 -10.94 -5.11
CA ARG A 227 4.71 -11.47 -5.48
C ARG A 227 5.23 -10.87 -6.77
N ILE A 228 4.42 -10.85 -7.83
CA ILE A 228 4.81 -10.25 -9.12
C ILE A 228 5.18 -8.77 -8.93
N ASN A 229 4.39 -8.04 -8.13
CA ASN A 229 4.67 -6.64 -7.79
C ASN A 229 5.98 -6.46 -7.00
N ILE A 230 6.26 -7.33 -6.03
CA ILE A 230 7.52 -7.29 -5.27
C ILE A 230 8.70 -7.59 -6.18
N TYR A 231 8.59 -8.62 -7.01
CA TYR A 231 9.66 -9.05 -7.89
C TYR A 231 10.00 -7.99 -8.93
N GLU A 232 8.99 -7.38 -9.57
CA GLU A 232 9.19 -6.27 -10.50
C GLU A 232 9.87 -5.07 -9.82
N ALA A 233 9.41 -4.69 -8.63
CA ALA A 233 10.01 -3.62 -7.84
C ALA A 233 11.50 -3.90 -7.56
N GLY A 234 11.84 -5.11 -7.13
CA GLY A 234 13.21 -5.52 -6.90
C GLY A 234 14.09 -5.44 -8.15
N ILE A 235 13.54 -5.77 -9.34
CA ILE A 235 14.29 -5.63 -10.62
C ILE A 235 14.66 -4.17 -10.86
N THR A 236 13.73 -3.24 -10.63
CA THR A 236 13.97 -1.80 -10.77
C THR A 236 15.09 -1.36 -9.83
N GLU A 237 15.01 -1.72 -8.55
CA GLU A 237 16.02 -1.40 -7.54
C GLU A 237 17.41 -1.93 -7.91
N PHE A 238 17.47 -3.20 -8.34
CA PHE A 238 18.71 -3.83 -8.75
C PHE A 238 19.35 -3.10 -9.93
N LYS A 239 18.56 -2.67 -10.92
CA LYS A 239 19.03 -1.93 -12.09
C LYS A 239 19.59 -0.55 -11.71
N HIS A 240 19.03 0.09 -10.69
CA HIS A 240 19.47 1.40 -10.22
C HIS A 240 20.52 1.35 -9.10
N GLY A 241 21.01 0.15 -8.76
CA GLY A 241 22.13 -0.05 -7.84
C GLY A 241 21.73 -0.33 -6.39
N PHE A 242 20.44 -0.34 -6.05
CA PHE A 242 19.92 -0.67 -4.71
C PHE A 242 19.86 -2.18 -4.47
N GLY A 243 21.00 -2.86 -4.63
CA GLY A 243 21.10 -4.32 -4.63
C GLY A 243 20.66 -4.97 -3.31
N ASP A 244 20.95 -4.35 -2.17
CA ASP A 244 20.57 -4.89 -0.86
C ASP A 244 19.05 -4.85 -0.63
N ASN A 245 18.37 -3.78 -1.06
CA ASN A 245 16.90 -3.73 -1.00
C ASN A 245 16.25 -4.66 -2.04
N ALA A 246 16.86 -4.82 -3.22
CA ALA A 246 16.43 -5.81 -4.21
C ALA A 246 16.54 -7.25 -3.70
N LEU A 247 17.55 -7.56 -2.87
CA LEU A 247 17.68 -8.86 -2.20
C LEU A 247 16.53 -9.07 -1.20
N ALA A 248 16.15 -8.04 -0.45
CA ALA A 248 14.97 -8.11 0.42
C ALA A 248 13.69 -8.38 -0.40
N ALA A 249 13.52 -7.74 -1.56
CA ALA A 249 12.42 -8.02 -2.49
C ALA A 249 12.39 -9.49 -2.92
N HIS A 250 13.56 -10.05 -3.29
CA HIS A 250 13.69 -11.45 -3.67
C HIS A 250 13.26 -12.40 -2.54
N VAL A 251 13.74 -12.17 -1.32
CA VAL A 251 13.34 -12.98 -0.15
C VAL A 251 11.84 -12.90 0.09
N LEU A 252 11.27 -11.70 0.12
CA LEU A 252 9.83 -11.49 0.31
C LEU A 252 9.00 -12.24 -0.75
N SER A 253 9.41 -12.14 -2.01
CA SER A 253 8.75 -12.77 -3.16
C SER A 253 8.81 -14.31 -3.10
N GLU A 254 9.91 -14.90 -2.65
CA GLU A 254 10.03 -16.36 -2.58
C GLU A 254 9.46 -16.93 -1.27
N ASP A 255 9.51 -16.21 -0.15
CA ASP A 255 8.96 -16.67 1.14
C ASP A 255 7.43 -16.79 1.10
N ILE A 256 6.74 -15.80 0.50
CA ILE A 256 5.27 -15.81 0.39
C ILE A 256 4.74 -17.01 -0.43
N LEU A 257 5.54 -17.57 -1.34
CA LEU A 257 5.18 -18.81 -2.06
C LEU A 257 5.23 -20.04 -1.16
N LYS A 258 6.28 -20.15 -0.34
CA LYS A 258 6.52 -21.32 0.50
C LYS A 258 5.44 -21.45 1.56
N LYS A 259 5.00 -20.32 2.10
CA LYS A 259 4.04 -20.23 3.18
C LYS A 259 2.61 -20.02 2.70
N CYS A 260 2.31 -20.24 1.43
CA CYS A 260 1.04 -19.90 0.79
C CYS A 260 -0.18 -20.21 1.67
N HIS A 261 -0.69 -19.18 2.35
CA HIS A 261 -1.88 -19.26 3.16
C HIS A 261 -3.09 -19.14 2.24
N ARG A 262 -4.11 -19.97 2.47
CA ARG A 262 -5.36 -19.88 1.71
C ARG A 262 -6.02 -18.54 1.99
N GLU A 263 -6.35 -17.84 0.91
CA GLU A 263 -7.20 -16.66 1.00
C GLU A 263 -8.63 -17.08 1.35
N SER A 264 -9.23 -16.37 2.28
CA SER A 264 -10.66 -16.42 2.54
C SER A 264 -11.22 -15.00 2.55
N PHE A 265 -12.54 -14.88 2.47
CA PHE A 265 -13.21 -13.60 2.66
C PHE A 265 -14.18 -13.74 3.80
N GLU A 266 -14.04 -12.86 4.78
CA GLU A 266 -14.87 -12.86 5.97
C GLU A 266 -15.60 -11.53 6.07
N LEU A 267 -16.84 -11.58 6.56
CA LEU A 267 -17.55 -10.38 6.95
C LEU A 267 -16.89 -9.85 8.22
N THR A 268 -16.07 -8.81 8.08
CA THR A 268 -15.25 -8.30 9.17
C THR A 268 -15.21 -6.78 9.14
N SER A 269 -14.77 -6.20 10.26
CA SER A 269 -14.44 -4.78 10.34
C SER A 269 -12.93 -4.62 10.58
N VAL A 270 -12.31 -3.84 9.72
CA VAL A 270 -10.89 -3.51 9.73
C VAL A 270 -10.66 -2.28 10.60
N PHE A 271 -9.83 -2.44 11.63
CA PHE A 271 -9.34 -1.36 12.49
C PHE A 271 -7.85 -1.53 12.81
N PRO A 272 -7.16 -0.43 13.15
CA PRO A 272 -5.89 -0.52 13.85
C PRO A 272 -6.05 -1.23 15.20
N LEU A 273 -5.03 -2.01 15.58
CA LEU A 273 -4.84 -2.52 16.94
C LEU A 273 -4.45 -1.38 17.88
N GLY A 274 -4.71 -1.57 19.18
CA GLY A 274 -4.43 -0.57 20.22
C GLY A 274 -5.63 0.33 20.57
N GLU A 275 -5.36 1.39 21.34
CA GLU A 275 -6.38 2.38 21.69
C GLU A 275 -6.90 3.09 20.44
N ARG A 276 -8.22 3.09 20.28
CA ARG A 276 -8.90 3.63 19.10
C ARG A 276 -9.26 5.08 19.35
N SER A 277 -9.01 5.94 18.37
CA SER A 277 -9.67 7.24 18.38
C SER A 277 -11.17 7.06 18.14
N GLU A 278 -11.99 7.88 18.81
CA GLU A 278 -13.43 7.95 18.53
C GLU A 278 -13.71 8.33 17.06
N SER A 279 -12.83 9.14 16.44
CA SER A 279 -12.99 9.56 15.05
C SER A 279 -12.97 8.39 14.07
N TYR A 280 -12.10 7.39 14.26
CA TYR A 280 -12.06 6.19 13.40
C TYR A 280 -13.19 5.21 13.69
N THR A 281 -13.62 5.13 14.95
CA THR A 281 -14.74 4.27 15.34
C THR A 281 -16.03 4.73 14.68
N SER A 282 -16.21 6.04 14.47
CA SER A 282 -17.40 6.54 13.78
C SER A 282 -17.49 6.13 12.30
N LEU A 283 -16.35 5.81 11.67
CA LEU A 283 -16.24 5.35 10.28
C LEU A 283 -16.45 3.83 10.14
N SER A 284 -16.80 3.14 11.22
CA SER A 284 -17.17 1.73 11.16
C SER A 284 -18.61 1.57 10.67
N GLY A 285 -18.79 0.92 9.53
CA GLY A 285 -20.08 0.32 9.17
C GLY A 285 -20.31 -1.01 9.89
N GLU A 286 -21.24 -1.82 9.37
CA GLU A 286 -21.52 -3.19 9.83
C GLU A 286 -20.43 -4.22 9.44
N GLY A 287 -19.33 -3.74 8.84
CA GLY A 287 -18.28 -4.56 8.22
C GLY A 287 -18.56 -4.81 6.74
N ALA A 288 -17.56 -5.37 6.06
CA ALA A 288 -17.68 -5.81 4.68
C ALA A 288 -16.95 -7.13 4.47
N TYR A 289 -17.31 -7.86 3.42
CA TYR A 289 -16.51 -9.01 3.00
C TYR A 289 -15.12 -8.51 2.58
N PHE A 290 -14.11 -8.94 3.33
CA PHE A 290 -12.74 -8.48 3.17
C PHE A 290 -11.79 -9.67 3.11
N PRO A 291 -10.72 -9.63 2.30
CA PRO A 291 -9.78 -10.73 2.24
C PRO A 291 -9.04 -10.89 3.56
N VAL A 292 -9.03 -12.12 4.05
CA VAL A 292 -8.28 -12.55 5.22
C VAL A 292 -7.21 -13.53 4.74
N VAL A 293 -5.95 -13.11 4.89
CA VAL A 293 -4.77 -13.88 4.49
C VAL A 293 -3.80 -13.83 5.65
N ALA A 294 -3.62 -14.97 6.33
CA ALA A 294 -2.57 -15.10 7.33
C ALA A 294 -1.22 -14.80 6.67
N LEU A 295 -0.46 -13.87 7.24
CA LEU A 295 0.91 -13.56 6.84
C LEU A 295 1.73 -13.45 8.12
N ASP A 296 2.97 -13.94 8.07
CA ASP A 296 3.85 -13.85 9.23
C ASP A 296 4.20 -12.38 9.54
N GLU A 297 4.18 -12.02 10.82
CA GLU A 297 4.51 -10.67 11.27
C GLU A 297 5.91 -10.22 10.83
N GLU A 298 6.89 -11.13 10.84
CA GLU A 298 8.26 -10.85 10.35
C GLU A 298 8.26 -10.50 8.85
N TRP A 299 7.44 -11.18 8.04
CA TRP A 299 7.28 -10.90 6.62
C TRP A 299 6.60 -9.55 6.41
N VAL A 300 5.51 -9.27 7.15
CA VAL A 300 4.77 -8.00 7.07
C VAL A 300 5.65 -6.82 7.46
N SER A 301 6.43 -6.96 8.54
CA SER A 301 7.39 -5.96 9.00
C SER A 301 8.44 -5.69 7.91
N LEU A 302 9.10 -6.73 7.39
CA LEU A 302 10.11 -6.60 6.31
C LEU A 302 9.49 -5.96 5.06
N TYR A 303 8.29 -6.37 4.68
CA TYR A 303 7.59 -5.83 3.52
C TYR A 303 7.38 -4.31 3.63
N ARG A 304 6.93 -3.83 4.79
CA ARG A 304 6.67 -2.39 5.00
C ARG A 304 7.95 -1.58 4.85
N THR A 305 9.02 -1.97 5.56
CA THR A 305 10.32 -1.27 5.51
C THR A 305 10.97 -1.35 4.12
N TRP A 306 10.85 -2.50 3.44
CA TRP A 306 11.31 -2.66 2.05
C TRP A 306 10.59 -1.70 1.11
N ASN A 307 9.26 -1.58 1.25
CA ASN A 307 8.45 -0.69 0.42
C ASN A 307 8.74 0.79 0.72
N MET A 308 9.06 1.15 1.97
CA MET A 308 9.48 2.52 2.31
C MET A 308 10.80 2.87 1.62
N ALA A 309 11.81 1.99 1.70
CA ALA A 309 13.09 2.18 1.02
C ALA A 309 12.93 2.27 -0.50
N PHE A 310 12.10 1.39 -1.08
CA PHE A 310 11.75 1.43 -2.50
C PHE A 310 11.17 2.81 -2.89
N ILE A 311 10.15 3.29 -2.17
CA ILE A 311 9.48 4.57 -2.49
C ILE A 311 10.48 5.73 -2.40
N LEU A 312 11.35 5.73 -1.38
CA LEU A 312 12.37 6.77 -1.19
C LEU A 312 13.39 6.80 -2.34
N GLY A 313 13.88 5.62 -2.72
CA GLY A 313 14.93 5.47 -3.72
C GLY A 313 14.42 5.71 -5.15
N GLU A 314 13.20 5.26 -5.46
CA GLU A 314 12.73 5.10 -6.84
C GLU A 314 11.64 6.07 -7.26
N LEU A 315 10.84 6.60 -6.33
CA LEU A 315 9.64 7.36 -6.66
C LEU A 315 9.76 8.85 -6.31
N ASN A 316 8.90 9.65 -6.92
CA ASN A 316 8.68 11.06 -6.59
C ASN A 316 7.30 11.25 -5.94
N ASN A 317 6.95 12.47 -5.55
CA ASN A 317 5.69 12.77 -4.84
C ASN A 317 5.56 11.94 -3.56
N LEU A 318 6.66 11.84 -2.81
CA LEU A 318 6.76 11.04 -1.59
C LEU A 318 5.62 11.35 -0.61
N HIS A 319 5.22 12.62 -0.52
CA HIS A 319 4.13 13.10 0.34
C HIS A 319 2.74 12.49 0.05
N TYR A 320 2.54 11.85 -1.11
CA TYR A 320 1.34 11.06 -1.41
C TYR A 320 1.56 9.54 -1.39
N LEU A 321 2.80 9.07 -1.60
CA LEU A 321 3.09 7.63 -1.70
C LEU A 321 3.59 7.01 -0.39
N PHE A 322 4.34 7.74 0.43
CA PHE A 322 4.77 7.27 1.75
C PHE A 322 3.60 7.06 2.74
N PRO A 323 2.60 7.97 2.83
CA PRO A 323 1.49 7.86 3.78
C PRO A 323 0.84 6.49 3.86
N LYS A 324 0.67 5.80 2.72
CA LYS A 324 0.05 4.47 2.64
C LYS A 324 0.68 3.39 3.52
N LEU A 325 1.95 3.58 3.90
CA LEU A 325 2.70 2.65 4.75
C LEU A 325 2.67 3.08 6.23
N LEU A 326 2.24 4.30 6.51
CA LEU A 326 2.24 4.92 7.83
C LEU A 326 0.84 5.09 8.42
N ILE A 327 -0.23 5.01 7.62
CA ILE A 327 -1.59 5.08 8.17
C ILE A 327 -1.82 3.94 9.19
N PRO A 328 -2.47 4.21 10.33
CA PRO A 328 -2.69 3.21 11.38
C PRO A 328 -3.37 1.92 10.91
N SER A 329 -4.33 2.01 9.99
CA SER A 329 -5.04 0.83 9.47
C SER A 329 -4.10 -0.11 8.72
N VAL A 330 -2.94 0.34 8.26
CA VAL A 330 -1.91 -0.49 7.62
C VAL A 330 -0.80 -0.85 8.60
N LEU A 331 -0.34 0.11 9.41
CA LEU A 331 0.80 -0.06 10.31
C LEU A 331 0.45 -0.94 11.53
N CYS A 332 -0.77 -0.79 12.02
CA CYS A 332 -1.25 -1.40 13.27
C CYS A 332 -2.32 -2.48 13.02
N CYS A 333 -2.58 -2.93 11.80
CA CYS A 333 -3.59 -3.95 11.56
C CYS A 333 -3.26 -5.30 12.21
N LYS A 334 -4.29 -6.14 12.37
CA LYS A 334 -4.10 -7.58 12.47
C LYS A 334 -3.40 -8.10 11.21
N ASP A 335 -2.54 -9.08 11.38
CA ASP A 335 -1.69 -9.57 10.28
C ASP A 335 -2.54 -10.19 9.17
N GLU A 336 -3.64 -10.85 9.53
CA GLU A 336 -4.60 -11.47 8.61
C GLU A 336 -5.31 -10.45 7.68
N ASN A 337 -5.43 -9.19 8.11
CA ASN A 337 -6.06 -8.13 7.33
C ASN A 337 -5.06 -7.35 6.49
N PHE A 338 -3.75 -7.48 6.75
CA PHE A 338 -2.72 -6.61 6.21
C PHE A 338 -2.78 -6.50 4.68
N LEU A 339 -2.91 -7.62 3.98
CA LEU A 339 -2.89 -7.65 2.52
C LEU A 339 -4.03 -6.84 1.91
N GLY A 340 -5.26 -7.04 2.41
CA GLY A 340 -6.44 -6.33 1.92
C GLY A 340 -6.32 -4.82 2.16
N VAL A 341 -5.99 -4.40 3.38
CA VAL A 341 -5.90 -2.97 3.72
C VAL A 341 -4.80 -2.30 2.92
N ARG A 342 -3.64 -2.95 2.80
CA ARG A 342 -2.51 -2.44 2.01
C ARG A 342 -2.87 -2.31 0.53
N ILE A 343 -3.68 -3.19 -0.04
CA ILE A 343 -4.16 -3.07 -1.43
C ILE A 343 -5.03 -1.80 -1.58
N VAL A 344 -6.00 -1.59 -0.69
CA VAL A 344 -6.88 -0.41 -0.70
C VAL A 344 -6.08 0.88 -0.54
N SER A 345 -5.22 0.95 0.48
CA SER A 345 -4.38 2.13 0.75
C SER A 345 -3.41 2.44 -0.40
N LEU A 346 -2.83 1.41 -1.02
CA LEU A 346 -1.97 1.58 -2.19
C LEU A 346 -2.74 2.09 -3.40
N TRP A 347 -3.92 1.56 -3.67
CA TRP A 347 -4.77 2.01 -4.76
C TRP A 347 -5.15 3.49 -4.58
N LEU A 348 -5.56 3.90 -3.37
CA LEU A 348 -5.86 5.29 -3.04
C LEU A 348 -4.65 6.21 -3.29
N SER A 349 -3.46 5.79 -2.86
CA SER A 349 -2.25 6.60 -2.95
C SER A 349 -1.71 6.72 -4.36
N ILE A 350 -1.79 5.66 -5.17
CA ILE A 350 -1.42 5.70 -6.59
C ILE A 350 -2.36 6.63 -7.35
N ASN A 351 -3.68 6.51 -7.13
CA ASN A 351 -4.65 7.39 -7.78
C ASN A 351 -4.42 8.85 -7.40
N SER A 352 -4.18 9.13 -6.11
CA SER A 352 -3.85 10.49 -5.65
C SER A 352 -2.59 11.04 -6.32
N ALA A 353 -1.51 10.24 -6.37
CA ALA A 353 -0.28 10.65 -7.04
C ALA A 353 -0.44 10.80 -8.55
N LEU A 354 -1.30 10.00 -9.18
CA LEU A 354 -1.65 10.11 -10.59
C LEU A 354 -2.41 11.42 -10.86
N MET A 355 -3.47 11.71 -10.10
CA MET A 355 -4.24 12.96 -10.22
C MET A 355 -3.36 14.19 -10.03
N LEU A 356 -2.42 14.16 -9.07
CA LEU A 356 -1.44 15.21 -8.86
C LEU A 356 -0.57 15.45 -10.11
N ASN A 357 -0.04 14.38 -10.70
CA ASN A 357 0.84 14.46 -11.87
C ASN A 357 0.14 15.02 -13.11
N PHE A 358 -1.18 14.92 -13.21
CA PHE A 358 -1.94 15.56 -14.29
C PHE A 358 -2.13 17.07 -14.08
N ASN A 359 -2.18 17.53 -12.81
CA ASN A 359 -2.38 18.94 -12.48
C ASN A 359 -1.07 19.73 -12.36
N GLN A 360 0.07 19.06 -12.16
CA GLN A 360 1.37 19.71 -11.91
C GLN A 360 2.39 19.42 -13.02
N SER A 361 3.02 20.47 -13.53
CA SER A 361 4.11 20.37 -14.52
C SER A 361 5.44 19.91 -13.91
N GLU A 362 5.65 20.14 -12.61
CA GLU A 362 6.87 19.77 -11.88
C GLU A 362 6.56 18.73 -10.81
N LYS A 363 7.38 17.68 -10.76
CA LYS A 363 7.27 16.62 -9.74
C LYS A 363 7.99 17.08 -8.48
N VAL A 364 7.33 16.90 -7.33
CA VAL A 364 7.99 17.13 -6.04
C VAL A 364 9.05 16.05 -5.84
N MET A 365 10.31 16.46 -5.89
CA MET A 365 11.46 15.59 -5.69
C MET A 365 11.60 15.21 -4.21
N GLY A 366 12.16 14.03 -3.96
CA GLY A 366 12.48 13.57 -2.60
C GLY A 366 13.58 14.40 -1.92
N PRO A 367 13.98 14.05 -0.69
CA PRO A 367 15.05 14.73 0.02
C PRO A 367 16.36 14.69 -0.78
N LYS A 368 17.23 15.68 -0.55
CA LYS A 368 18.52 15.81 -1.25
C LYS A 368 19.36 14.53 -1.15
N ASP A 369 19.39 13.93 0.04
CA ASP A 369 20.18 12.73 0.34
C ASP A 369 19.41 11.42 0.09
N ARG A 370 18.34 11.45 -0.73
CA ARG A 370 17.46 10.28 -0.98
C ARG A 370 18.20 9.00 -1.34
N ALA A 371 19.27 9.09 -2.13
CA ALA A 371 20.03 7.93 -2.57
C ALA A 371 20.77 7.30 -1.39
N ASP A 372 21.50 8.10 -0.62
CA ASP A 372 22.23 7.65 0.56
C ASP A 372 21.29 7.08 1.62
N MET A 373 20.14 7.74 1.82
CA MET A 373 19.08 7.23 2.68
C MET A 373 18.57 5.87 2.21
N ALA A 374 18.27 5.72 0.91
CA ALA A 374 17.79 4.45 0.35
C ALA A 374 18.84 3.34 0.43
N PHE A 375 20.13 3.65 0.25
CA PHE A 375 21.23 2.70 0.44
C PHE A 375 21.29 2.20 1.88
N ALA A 376 21.34 3.11 2.86
CA ALA A 376 21.39 2.74 4.27
C ALA A 376 20.15 1.94 4.70
N TRP A 377 18.98 2.32 4.19
CA TRP A 377 17.74 1.58 4.45
C TRP A 377 17.75 0.18 3.81
N GLY A 378 18.31 0.05 2.61
CA GLY A 378 18.51 -1.23 1.94
C GLY A 378 19.43 -2.19 2.71
N GLU A 379 20.53 -1.68 3.27
CA GLU A 379 21.44 -2.46 4.12
C GLU A 379 20.73 -3.01 5.37
N ILE A 380 19.92 -2.17 6.02
CA ILE A 380 19.07 -2.59 7.13
C ILE A 380 18.11 -3.69 6.67
N ASN A 381 17.37 -3.46 5.57
CA ASN A 381 16.38 -4.41 5.07
C ASN A 381 17.00 -5.76 4.71
N LYS A 382 18.22 -5.79 4.19
CA LYS A 382 18.97 -7.02 3.91
C LYS A 382 19.21 -7.85 5.17
N LYS A 383 19.62 -7.24 6.29
CA LYS A 383 19.78 -7.95 7.58
C LYS A 383 18.49 -8.66 8.00
N TYR A 384 17.34 -7.99 7.87
CA TYR A 384 16.04 -8.59 8.19
C TYR A 384 15.62 -9.66 7.17
N ALA A 385 15.96 -9.48 5.90
CA ALA A 385 15.72 -10.47 4.84
C ALA A 385 16.53 -11.76 5.05
N GLU A 386 17.81 -11.65 5.41
CA GLU A 386 18.66 -12.79 5.77
C GLU A 386 18.11 -13.55 6.97
N LYS A 387 17.63 -12.83 8.00
CA LYS A 387 16.95 -13.44 9.15
C LYS A 387 15.69 -14.20 8.73
N LEU A 388 14.80 -13.58 7.96
CA LEU A 388 13.57 -14.21 7.46
C LEU A 388 13.86 -15.44 6.58
N TYR A 389 14.92 -15.40 5.78
CA TYR A 389 15.35 -16.54 4.97
C TYR A 389 15.85 -17.68 5.85
N SER A 390 16.69 -17.40 6.85
CA SER A 390 17.24 -18.40 7.77
C SER A 390 16.19 -19.07 8.66
N SER A 391 15.09 -18.38 8.99
CA SER A 391 13.99 -18.97 9.77
C SER A 391 13.12 -19.91 8.93
N SER A 392 13.13 -19.77 7.59
CA SER A 392 12.34 -20.59 6.66
C SER A 392 13.11 -21.78 6.05
N VAL A 393 14.44 -21.79 6.14
CA VAL A 393 15.30 -22.85 5.58
C VAL A 393 16.47 -23.11 6.55
N SER A 394 16.75 -24.37 6.85
CA SER A 394 17.93 -24.78 7.66
C SER A 394 19.27 -24.61 6.91
N SER A 395 19.45 -23.53 6.15
CA SER A 395 20.58 -23.37 5.21
C SER A 395 21.26 -22.01 5.25
N ASP A 396 22.56 -22.03 4.98
CA ASP A 396 23.54 -20.93 4.99
C ASP A 396 23.24 -19.78 4.01
N SER A 397 23.85 -18.62 4.31
CA SER A 397 23.77 -17.36 3.53
C SER A 397 24.19 -17.50 2.06
N ASP A 398 25.07 -18.45 1.75
CA ASP A 398 25.58 -18.67 0.40
C ASP A 398 24.46 -19.12 -0.58
N VAL A 399 23.49 -19.89 -0.09
CA VAL A 399 22.34 -20.36 -0.88
C VAL A 399 21.42 -19.21 -1.29
N LEU A 400 21.21 -18.23 -0.40
CA LEU A 400 20.42 -17.04 -0.70
C LEU A 400 21.09 -16.19 -1.79
N SER A 401 22.40 -15.98 -1.68
CA SER A 401 23.19 -15.24 -2.66
C SER A 401 23.15 -15.89 -4.05
N GLU A 402 23.29 -17.21 -4.13
CA GLU A 402 23.18 -17.96 -5.38
C GLU A 402 21.76 -17.87 -5.98
N SER A 403 20.73 -18.03 -5.14
CA SER A 403 19.32 -17.90 -5.55
C SER A 403 19.04 -16.51 -6.12
N PHE A 404 19.49 -15.46 -5.45
CA PHE A 404 19.36 -14.08 -5.89
C PHE A 404 20.07 -13.86 -7.22
N LYS A 405 21.35 -14.25 -7.34
CA LYS A 405 22.12 -14.15 -8.60
C LYS A 405 21.43 -14.87 -9.76
N SER A 406 20.91 -16.08 -9.52
CA SER A 406 20.19 -16.85 -10.53
C SER A 406 18.95 -16.11 -11.03
N ARG A 407 18.16 -15.53 -10.13
CA ARG A 407 16.94 -14.77 -10.46
C ARG A 407 17.22 -13.43 -11.15
N PHE A 408 18.24 -12.72 -10.68
CA PHE A 408 18.54 -11.35 -11.13
C PHE A 408 19.56 -11.29 -12.27
N SER A 409 20.16 -12.41 -12.67
CA SER A 409 20.97 -12.51 -13.91
C SER A 409 20.14 -12.32 -15.18
N HIS A 410 18.87 -12.76 -15.15
CA HIS A 410 17.93 -12.67 -16.29
C HIS A 410 16.55 -12.19 -15.79
N PRO A 411 16.47 -10.96 -15.23
CA PRO A 411 15.35 -10.54 -14.38
C PRO A 411 14.01 -10.52 -15.13
N TYR A 412 13.97 -9.93 -16.34
CA TYR A 412 12.75 -9.85 -17.15
C TYR A 412 12.27 -11.20 -17.64
N ARG A 413 13.18 -12.10 -18.08
CA ARG A 413 12.81 -13.46 -18.48
C ARG A 413 12.13 -14.21 -17.32
N ASN A 414 12.67 -14.05 -16.12
CA ASN A 414 12.11 -14.65 -14.91
C ASN A 414 10.78 -14.02 -14.52
N LEU A 415 10.61 -12.71 -14.64
CA LEU A 415 9.33 -12.01 -14.43
C LEU A 415 8.26 -12.50 -15.42
N PHE A 416 8.56 -12.54 -16.71
CA PHE A 416 7.63 -13.05 -17.73
C PHE A 416 7.25 -14.50 -17.49
N SER A 417 8.19 -15.35 -17.04
CA SER A 417 7.89 -16.72 -16.66
C SER A 417 6.90 -16.81 -15.49
N GLN A 418 7.00 -15.91 -14.51
CA GLN A 418 6.06 -15.84 -13.39
C GLN A 418 4.67 -15.40 -13.85
N ILE A 419 4.58 -14.33 -14.65
CA ILE A 419 3.31 -13.85 -15.23
C ILE A 419 2.66 -14.95 -16.08
N PHE A 420 3.44 -15.62 -16.93
CA PHE A 420 2.91 -16.71 -17.76
C PHE A 420 2.39 -17.88 -16.91
N ARG A 421 3.10 -18.26 -15.84
CA ARG A 421 2.63 -19.30 -14.90
C ARG A 421 1.33 -18.92 -14.20
N PHE A 422 1.14 -17.64 -13.88
CA PHE A 422 -0.12 -17.16 -13.30
C PHE A 422 -1.27 -17.26 -14.32
N ILE A 423 -1.05 -16.79 -15.55
CA ILE A 423 -2.10 -16.79 -16.60
C ILE A 423 -2.44 -18.21 -17.08
N SER A 424 -1.47 -19.14 -17.08
CA SER A 424 -1.64 -20.51 -17.62
C SER A 424 -2.14 -21.54 -16.61
N ARG A 425 -2.26 -21.19 -15.33
CA ARG A 425 -2.79 -22.08 -14.27
C ARG A 425 -4.30 -22.14 -14.28
#